data_AF-A0A2I8A3S1-F1
#
_entry.id   AF-A0A2I8A3S1-F1
#
_cell.length_a   1.000
_cell.length_b   1.000
_cell.length_c   1.000
_cell.angle_alpha   90.00
_cell.angle_beta   90.00
_cell.angle_gamma   90.00
#
_symmetry.space_group_name_H-M   'P 1'
#
loop_
_entity.id
_entity.type
_entity.pdbx_description
1 polymer ?
#
loop_
_entity_poly.entity_id
_entity_poly.type
_entity_poly.pdbx_seq_one_letter_code
_entity_poly.pdbx_strand_id
1 'polypeptide(L)'
;MSKHIQPCYTDKHSTQTLQQGLDEYYAVNPNVTDPRTQPAAFAKILLAHDASHVIYGCDTGMYDELKLLPLIWWTSDYKFSDHLRTLKDPTISPAIQVMYDDLINQHGVWWLYSSIVLVLPKLLPELIMLWFKTRQRQNYVPFLDFAPLLERSLVDIRQEFEILSLLK
;
A
#
# COMPACT_ATOMS: atom_id res chain seq x y z
N MET A 1 -0.30 -22.32 -17.85
CA MET A 1 -0.68 -20.89 -17.80
C MET A 1 -1.61 -20.71 -16.62
N SER A 2 -1.07 -20.36 -15.44
CA SER A 2 -1.91 -20.02 -14.29
C SER A 2 -2.62 -18.72 -14.65
N LYS A 3 -3.96 -18.74 -14.74
CA LYS A 3 -4.74 -17.50 -14.73
C LYS A 3 -4.46 -16.89 -13.37
N HIS A 4 -3.66 -15.82 -13.29
CA HIS A 4 -3.62 -15.00 -12.09
C HIS A 4 -5.05 -14.51 -11.87
N ILE A 5 -5.75 -15.14 -10.92
CA ILE A 5 -7.03 -14.67 -10.44
C ILE A 5 -6.69 -13.36 -9.73
N GLN A 6 -7.23 -12.27 -10.26
CA GLN A 6 -7.07 -10.96 -9.66
C GLN A 6 -7.61 -11.04 -8.21
N PRO A 7 -6.83 -10.63 -7.19
CA PRO A 7 -7.27 -10.71 -5.81
C PRO A 7 -8.56 -9.92 -5.59
N CYS A 8 -9.49 -10.48 -4.84
CA CYS A 8 -10.79 -9.86 -4.58
C CYS A 8 -10.64 -8.49 -3.93
N TYR A 9 -9.63 -8.28 -3.07
CA TYR A 9 -9.41 -6.98 -2.44
C TYR A 9 -9.09 -5.87 -3.45
N THR A 10 -8.61 -6.18 -4.67
CA THR A 10 -8.34 -5.17 -5.70
C THR A 10 -9.60 -4.65 -6.39
N ASP A 11 -10.74 -5.35 -6.28
CA ASP A 11 -12.03 -4.84 -6.76
C ASP A 11 -12.45 -3.65 -5.88
N LYS A 12 -12.68 -2.49 -6.50
CA LYS A 12 -13.10 -1.27 -5.81
C LYS A 12 -14.39 -1.45 -4.99
N HIS A 13 -15.27 -2.35 -5.39
CA HIS A 13 -16.53 -2.67 -4.70
C HIS A 13 -16.45 -3.93 -3.84
N SER A 14 -15.25 -4.42 -3.52
CA SER A 14 -15.08 -5.58 -2.65
C SER A 14 -15.81 -5.39 -1.32
N THR A 15 -16.63 -6.40 -0.97
CA THR A 15 -17.37 -6.46 0.29
C THR A 15 -16.60 -7.22 1.37
N GLN A 16 -15.37 -7.66 1.09
CA GLN A 16 -14.49 -8.26 2.10
C GLN A 16 -14.27 -7.27 3.24
N THR A 17 -14.08 -7.78 4.46
CA THR A 17 -13.51 -6.96 5.53
C THR A 17 -12.05 -6.65 5.23
N LEU A 18 -11.50 -5.60 5.85
CA LEU A 18 -10.07 -5.32 5.74
C LEU A 18 -9.23 -6.50 6.22
N GLN A 19 -9.65 -7.19 7.28
CA GLN A 19 -8.99 -8.41 7.76
C GLN A 19 -9.01 -9.51 6.70
N GLN A 20 -10.15 -9.78 6.06
CA GLN A 20 -10.25 -10.78 5.00
C GLN A 20 -9.39 -10.42 3.79
N GLY A 21 -9.32 -9.14 3.44
CA GLY A 21 -8.45 -8.66 2.36
C GLY A 21 -6.97 -8.78 2.69
N LEU A 22 -6.57 -8.55 3.95
CA LEU A 22 -5.21 -8.80 4.44
C LEU A 22 -4.86 -10.29 4.41
N ASP A 23 -5.76 -11.15 4.86
CA ASP A 23 -5.57 -12.60 4.82
C ASP A 23 -5.38 -13.09 3.37
N GLU A 24 -6.18 -12.56 2.43
CA GLU A 24 -6.00 -12.80 0.99
C GLU A 24 -4.66 -12.26 0.48
N TYR A 25 -4.29 -11.03 0.85
CA TYR A 25 -3.03 -10.39 0.45
C TYR A 25 -1.82 -11.24 0.83
N TYR A 26 -1.75 -11.74 2.06
CA TYR A 26 -0.64 -12.61 2.47
C TYR A 26 -0.68 -14.00 1.81
N ALA A 27 -1.89 -14.52 1.51
CA ALA A 27 -2.02 -15.80 0.81
C ALA A 27 -1.53 -15.72 -0.65
N VAL A 28 -1.74 -14.59 -1.33
CA VAL A 28 -1.31 -14.40 -2.72
C VAL A 28 0.12 -13.88 -2.86
N ASN A 29 0.68 -13.26 -1.80
CA ASN A 29 2.04 -12.72 -1.76
C ASN A 29 2.92 -13.45 -0.72
N PRO A 30 3.26 -14.74 -0.90
CA PRO A 30 4.01 -15.52 0.08
C PRO A 30 5.48 -15.07 0.26
N ASN A 31 5.98 -14.20 -0.62
CA ASN A 31 7.35 -13.67 -0.55
C ASN A 31 7.44 -12.38 0.27
N VAL A 32 6.31 -11.77 0.64
CA VAL A 32 6.30 -10.59 1.51
C VAL A 32 6.61 -11.01 2.94
N THR A 33 7.48 -10.25 3.60
CA THR A 33 7.84 -10.50 5.00
C THR A 33 6.63 -10.43 5.92
N ASP A 34 6.38 -11.50 6.67
CA ASP A 34 5.31 -11.54 7.67
C ASP A 34 5.63 -10.56 8.82
N PRO A 35 4.79 -9.53 9.05
CA PRO A 35 5.04 -8.54 10.09
C PRO A 35 5.12 -9.12 11.50
N ARG A 36 4.50 -10.28 11.76
CA ARG A 36 4.52 -10.96 13.07
C ARG A 36 5.90 -11.49 13.45
N THR A 37 6.80 -11.62 12.47
CA THR A 37 8.18 -12.08 12.68
C THR A 37 9.13 -10.94 13.03
N GLN A 38 8.66 -9.69 13.00
CA GLN A 38 9.47 -8.49 13.11
C GLN A 38 9.32 -7.80 14.48
N PRO A 39 10.31 -6.98 14.90
CA PRO A 39 10.19 -6.12 16.08
C PRO A 39 8.93 -5.26 16.04
N ALA A 40 8.29 -5.03 17.20
CA ALA A 40 6.96 -4.40 17.27
C ALA A 40 6.84 -3.04 16.54
N ALA A 41 7.85 -2.17 16.63
CA ALA A 41 7.84 -0.87 15.96
C ALA A 41 7.92 -1.01 14.42
N PHE A 42 8.68 -1.98 13.94
CA PHE A 42 8.79 -2.33 12.53
C PHE A 42 7.50 -2.99 12.04
N ALA A 43 7.01 -4.01 12.76
CA ALA A 43 5.78 -4.73 12.45
C ALA A 43 4.59 -3.78 12.26
N LYS A 44 4.48 -2.72 13.08
CA LYS A 44 3.40 -1.73 12.95
C LYS A 44 3.40 -1.02 11.59
N ILE A 45 4.58 -0.69 11.05
CA ILE A 45 4.68 0.01 9.76
C ILE A 45 4.50 -0.92 8.58
N LEU A 46 5.00 -2.16 8.66
CA LEU A 46 4.68 -3.16 7.64
C LEU A 46 3.18 -3.42 7.57
N LEU A 47 2.54 -3.66 8.71
CA LEU A 47 1.11 -3.90 8.76
C LEU A 47 0.30 -2.72 8.19
N ALA A 48 0.71 -1.48 8.48
CA ALA A 48 0.08 -0.29 7.92
C ALA A 48 0.29 -0.18 6.40
N HIS A 49 1.48 -0.54 5.92
CA HIS A 49 1.79 -0.62 4.49
C HIS A 49 0.93 -1.69 3.78
N ASP A 50 0.91 -2.91 4.30
CA ASP A 50 0.15 -4.03 3.76
C ASP A 50 -1.37 -3.74 3.79
N ALA A 51 -1.87 -3.15 4.88
CA ALA A 51 -3.25 -2.69 4.95
C ALA A 51 -3.57 -1.62 3.90
N SER A 52 -2.59 -0.78 3.54
CA SER A 52 -2.75 0.22 2.50
C SER A 52 -2.94 -0.43 1.12
N HIS A 53 -2.23 -1.51 0.79
CA HIS A 53 -2.49 -2.27 -0.45
C HIS A 53 -3.96 -2.69 -0.54
N VAL A 54 -4.50 -3.24 0.55
CA VAL A 54 -5.88 -3.72 0.61
C VAL A 54 -6.89 -2.57 0.55
N ILE A 55 -6.69 -1.50 1.33
CA ILE A 55 -7.58 -0.33 1.35
C ILE A 55 -7.61 0.37 -0.03
N TYR A 56 -6.44 0.56 -0.65
CA TYR A 56 -6.32 1.26 -1.93
C TYR A 56 -6.46 0.33 -3.15
N GLY A 57 -6.67 -0.97 -2.94
CA GLY A 57 -6.82 -1.94 -4.04
C GLY A 57 -5.59 -2.00 -4.95
N CYS A 58 -4.40 -1.83 -4.38
CA CYS A 58 -3.12 -1.86 -5.08
C CYS A 58 -2.51 -3.27 -4.96
N ASP A 59 -2.04 -3.83 -6.07
CA ASP A 59 -1.27 -5.08 -6.07
C ASP A 59 0.20 -4.82 -5.68
N THR A 60 1.03 -5.87 -5.64
CA THR A 60 2.47 -5.81 -5.33
C THR A 60 3.37 -5.57 -6.55
N GLY A 61 2.77 -5.31 -7.72
CA GLY A 61 3.50 -4.96 -8.92
C GLY A 61 4.11 -3.55 -8.84
N MET A 62 5.26 -3.32 -9.49
CA MET A 62 5.99 -2.03 -9.44
C MET A 62 5.14 -0.79 -9.73
N TYR A 63 4.12 -0.90 -10.59
CA TYR A 63 3.19 0.20 -10.86
C TYR A 63 2.40 0.60 -9.62
N ASP A 64 1.85 -0.37 -8.92
CA ASP A 64 1.00 -0.17 -7.76
C ASP A 64 1.84 0.15 -6.52
N GLU A 65 3.03 -0.43 -6.36
CA GLU A 65 4.01 -0.06 -5.33
C GLU A 65 4.37 1.44 -5.41
N LEU A 66 4.74 1.93 -6.60
CA LEU A 66 5.08 3.34 -6.80
C LEU A 66 3.88 4.27 -6.65
N LYS A 67 2.68 3.78 -6.96
CA LYS A 67 1.42 4.52 -6.82
C LYS A 67 0.94 4.57 -5.36
N LEU A 68 1.23 3.53 -4.57
CA LEU A 68 0.78 3.41 -3.19
C LEU A 68 1.36 4.52 -2.32
N LEU A 69 2.65 4.84 -2.48
CA LEU A 69 3.33 5.90 -1.72
C LEU A 69 2.61 7.26 -1.78
N PRO A 70 2.36 7.87 -2.96
CA PRO A 70 1.63 9.12 -3.05
C PRO A 70 0.16 9.00 -2.63
N LEU A 71 -0.49 7.84 -2.81
CA LEU A 71 -1.83 7.60 -2.27
C LEU A 71 -1.84 7.70 -0.75
N ILE A 72 -0.92 7.02 -0.07
CA ILE A 72 -0.76 7.10 1.39
C ILE A 72 -0.51 8.55 1.79
N TRP A 73 0.45 9.24 1.18
CA TRP A 73 0.81 10.62 1.56
C TRP A 73 -0.34 11.61 1.39
N TRP A 74 -1.19 11.43 0.39
CA TRP A 74 -2.27 12.36 0.09
C TRP A 74 -3.61 12.00 0.74
N THR A 75 -3.83 10.74 1.12
CA THR A 75 -5.16 10.29 1.58
C THR A 75 -5.16 9.63 2.96
N SER A 76 -3.98 9.42 3.57
CA SER A 76 -3.86 9.00 4.96
C SER A 76 -3.33 10.14 5.84
N ASP A 77 -3.35 9.96 7.16
CA ASP A 77 -2.72 10.86 8.13
C ASP A 77 -1.18 10.79 8.10
N TYR A 78 -0.59 9.78 7.45
CA TYR A 78 0.86 9.63 7.28
C TYR A 78 1.38 10.41 6.07
N LYS A 79 2.13 11.48 6.33
CA LYS A 79 2.61 12.40 5.28
C LYS A 79 4.04 12.07 4.86
N PHE A 80 4.45 12.66 3.73
CA PHE A 80 5.84 12.58 3.26
C PHE A 80 6.86 12.99 4.31
N SER A 81 6.55 13.98 5.16
CA SER A 81 7.41 14.38 6.29
C SER A 81 7.61 13.25 7.30
N ASP A 82 6.58 12.45 7.56
CA ASP A 82 6.64 11.32 8.48
C ASP A 82 7.44 10.18 7.86
N HIS A 83 7.28 9.95 6.55
CA HIS A 83 8.12 9.03 5.79
C HIS A 83 9.61 9.38 5.86
N LEU A 84 9.97 10.66 5.70
CA LEU A 84 11.34 11.12 5.86
C LEU A 84 11.86 10.94 7.30
N ARG A 85 11.00 11.04 8.32
CA ARG A 85 11.38 10.75 9.71
C ARG A 85 11.62 9.26 9.91
N THR A 86 10.73 8.42 9.39
CA THR A 86 10.86 6.95 9.41
C THR A 86 12.16 6.48 8.76
N LEU A 87 12.55 7.07 7.63
CA LEU A 87 13.82 6.76 6.94
C LEU A 87 15.06 7.16 7.75
N LYS A 88 14.97 8.19 8.59
CA LYS A 88 16.08 8.69 9.42
C LYS A 88 16.17 7.99 10.77
N ASP A 89 15.09 7.35 11.22
CA ASP A 89 15.05 6.64 12.48
C ASP A 89 15.76 5.28 12.35
N PRO A 90 16.90 5.06 13.03
CA PRO A 90 17.64 3.80 12.91
C PRO A 90 16.86 2.59 13.45
N THR A 91 15.83 2.81 14.27
CA THR A 91 14.99 1.73 14.81
C THR A 91 13.89 1.31 13.85
N ILE A 92 13.47 2.19 12.94
CA ILE A 92 12.33 1.98 12.06
C ILE A 92 12.74 1.87 10.58
N SER A 93 13.78 2.56 10.15
CA SER A 93 14.33 2.47 8.79
C SER A 93 14.62 1.05 8.29
N PRO A 94 14.98 0.05 9.13
CA PRO A 94 15.07 -1.34 8.67
C PRO A 94 13.76 -1.85 8.07
N ALA A 95 12.62 -1.26 8.45
CA ALA A 95 11.33 -1.66 7.93
C ALA A 95 11.21 -1.46 6.43
N ILE A 96 11.62 -0.27 5.99
CA ILE A 96 11.60 0.10 4.59
C ILE A 96 12.63 -0.73 3.83
N GLN A 97 13.81 -0.99 4.43
CA GLN A 97 14.84 -1.82 3.81
C GLN A 97 14.34 -3.23 3.53
N VAL A 98 13.61 -3.86 4.45
CA VAL A 98 13.06 -5.20 4.25
C VAL A 98 12.05 -5.24 3.09
N MET A 99 11.19 -4.23 2.94
CA MET A 99 10.27 -4.15 1.78
C MET A 99 11.05 -4.09 0.45
N TYR A 100 12.15 -3.33 0.42
CA TYR A 100 13.04 -3.30 -0.76
C TYR A 100 13.75 -4.64 -0.97
N ASP A 101 14.22 -5.28 0.09
CA ASP A 101 14.90 -6.57 0.03
C ASP A 101 13.94 -7.65 -0.48
N ASP A 102 12.67 -7.66 -0.06
CA ASP A 102 11.64 -8.58 -0.57
C ASP A 102 11.47 -8.43 -2.10
N LEU A 103 11.37 -7.18 -2.60
CA LEU A 103 11.30 -6.90 -4.04
C LEU A 103 12.57 -7.34 -4.79
N ILE A 104 13.75 -7.10 -4.21
CA ILE A 104 15.04 -7.49 -4.80
C ILE A 104 15.18 -9.02 -4.82
N ASN A 105 14.77 -9.71 -3.76
CA ASN A 105 14.82 -11.16 -3.66
C ASN A 105 13.85 -11.82 -4.64
N GLN A 106 12.66 -11.23 -4.84
CA GLN A 106 11.66 -11.76 -5.74
C GLN A 106 11.99 -11.55 -7.22
N HIS A 107 12.52 -10.38 -7.58
CA HIS A 107 12.66 -9.98 -9.00
C HIS A 107 14.08 -9.62 -9.44
N GLY A 108 14.99 -9.39 -8.50
CA GLY A 108 16.36 -8.97 -8.77
C GLY A 108 16.53 -7.45 -8.88
N VAL A 109 17.72 -6.98 -8.51
CA VAL A 109 18.07 -5.55 -8.47
C VAL A 109 17.97 -4.85 -9.84
N TRP A 110 18.35 -5.54 -10.92
CA TRP A 110 18.27 -4.99 -12.28
C TRP A 110 16.83 -4.78 -12.75
N TRP A 111 15.94 -5.70 -12.38
CA TRP A 111 14.53 -5.57 -12.64
C TRP A 111 13.92 -4.40 -11.86
N LEU A 112 14.30 -4.23 -10.58
CA LEU A 112 13.83 -3.13 -9.74
C LEU A 112 14.10 -1.78 -10.40
N TYR A 113 15.36 -1.48 -10.71
CA TYR A 113 15.74 -0.18 -11.27
C TYR A 113 15.18 0.05 -12.68
N SER A 114 15.19 -0.97 -13.54
CA SER A 114 14.61 -0.84 -14.89
C SER A 114 13.09 -0.66 -14.85
N SER A 115 12.39 -1.36 -13.95
CA SER A 115 10.95 -1.24 -13.79
C SER A 115 10.56 0.15 -13.30
N ILE A 116 11.29 0.73 -12.33
CA ILE A 116 11.06 2.11 -11.89
C ILE A 116 11.14 3.09 -13.07
N VAL A 117 12.20 3.01 -13.88
CA VAL A 117 12.42 3.92 -15.03
C VAL A 117 11.32 3.77 -16.09
N LEU A 118 10.81 2.55 -16.31
CA LEU A 118 9.77 2.27 -17.31
C LEU A 118 8.35 2.60 -16.83
N VAL A 119 8.10 2.46 -15.53
CA VAL A 119 6.79 2.64 -14.91
C VAL A 119 6.53 4.09 -14.56
N LEU A 120 7.53 4.79 -14.01
CA LEU A 120 7.37 6.15 -13.50
C LEU A 120 6.77 7.12 -14.55
N PRO A 121 7.24 7.17 -15.82
CA PRO A 121 6.66 8.06 -16.83
C PRO A 121 5.18 7.77 -17.13
N LYS A 122 4.75 6.51 -17.03
CA LYS A 122 3.36 6.08 -17.24
C LYS A 122 2.47 6.43 -16.06
N LEU A 123 3.04 6.46 -14.86
CA LEU A 123 2.35 6.77 -13.61
C LEU A 123 2.15 8.28 -13.43
N LEU A 124 3.07 9.12 -13.93
CA LEU A 124 3.03 10.58 -13.74
C LEU A 124 1.67 11.25 -14.07
N PRO A 125 1.01 11.00 -15.22
CA PRO A 125 -0.29 11.62 -15.51
C PRO A 125 -1.37 11.24 -14.49
N GLU A 126 -1.35 9.99 -14.03
CA GLU A 126 -2.27 9.50 -13.00
C GLU A 126 -1.99 10.16 -11.65
N LEU A 127 -0.71 10.33 -11.26
CA LEU A 127 -0.36 11.05 -10.02
C LEU A 127 -0.82 12.50 -10.04
N ILE A 128 -0.69 13.19 -11.17
CA ILE A 128 -1.17 14.56 -11.33
C ILE A 128 -2.69 14.60 -11.12
N MET A 129 -3.43 13.68 -11.77
CA MET A 129 -4.88 13.60 -11.61
C MET A 129 -5.29 13.27 -10.16
N LEU A 130 -4.61 12.31 -9.54
CA LEU A 130 -4.83 11.92 -8.14
C LEU A 130 -4.59 13.13 -7.22
N TRP A 131 -3.49 13.86 -7.40
CA TRP A 131 -3.20 15.06 -6.62
C TRP A 131 -4.30 16.11 -6.73
N PHE A 132 -4.82 16.38 -7.92
CA PHE A 132 -5.94 17.32 -8.09
C PHE A 132 -7.20 16.88 -7.35
N LYS A 133 -7.48 15.56 -7.32
CA LYS A 133 -8.62 14.99 -6.59
C LYS A 133 -8.43 14.98 -5.08
N THR A 134 -7.19 14.89 -4.59
CA THR A 134 -6.90 14.71 -3.17
C THR A 134 -6.56 16.00 -2.43
N ARG A 135 -6.14 17.06 -3.14
CA ARG A 135 -5.65 18.32 -2.55
C ARG A 135 -6.64 19.10 -1.65
N GLN A 136 -7.93 18.79 -1.67
CA GLN A 136 -8.97 19.48 -0.87
C GLN A 136 -9.65 18.57 0.16
N ARG A 137 -9.14 17.36 0.38
CA ARG A 137 -9.76 16.40 1.32
C ARG A 137 -9.65 16.84 2.77
N GLN A 138 -10.69 16.47 3.52
CA GLN A 138 -10.77 16.67 4.97
C GLN A 138 -10.72 15.35 5.75
N ASN A 139 -11.04 14.22 5.09
CA ASN A 139 -11.05 12.90 5.69
C ASN A 139 -9.80 12.11 5.28
N TYR A 140 -9.13 11.51 6.26
CA TYR A 140 -7.88 10.78 6.07
C TYR A 140 -7.96 9.39 6.71
N VAL A 141 -7.42 8.40 6.02
CA VAL A 141 -7.26 7.05 6.55
C VAL A 141 -6.24 7.09 7.72
N PRO A 142 -6.55 6.52 8.89
CA PRO A 142 -5.59 6.38 9.98
C PRO A 142 -4.55 5.31 9.61
N PHE A 143 -3.38 5.72 9.12
CA PHE A 143 -2.37 4.81 8.57
C PHE A 143 -1.82 3.87 9.65
N LEU A 144 -1.33 4.43 10.76
CA LEU A 144 -0.75 3.63 11.85
C LEU A 144 -1.81 3.02 12.76
N ASP A 145 -2.97 3.64 12.87
CA ASP A 145 -4.05 3.24 13.78
C ASP A 145 -5.24 2.68 12.99
N PHE A 146 -4.94 1.86 11.97
CA PHE A 146 -5.94 1.24 11.08
C PHE A 146 -6.73 0.09 11.74
N ALA A 147 -6.31 -0.38 12.92
CA ALA A 147 -6.93 -1.54 13.60
C ALA A 147 -8.47 -1.46 13.76
N PRO A 148 -9.09 -0.30 14.06
CA PRO A 148 -10.55 -0.17 14.11
C PRO A 148 -11.26 -0.44 12.76
N LEU A 149 -10.51 -0.45 11.66
CA LEU A 149 -11.03 -0.72 10.31
C LEU A 149 -11.02 -2.21 9.94
N LEU A 150 -10.34 -3.07 10.71
CA LEU A 150 -10.14 -4.50 10.36
C LEU A 150 -11.43 -5.25 10.07
N GLU A 151 -12.45 -5.05 10.90
CA GLU A 151 -13.74 -5.74 10.78
C GLU A 151 -14.73 -5.04 9.83
N ARG A 152 -14.33 -3.90 9.25
CA ARG A 152 -15.20 -3.11 8.36
C ARG A 152 -15.00 -3.55 6.91
N SER A 153 -16.06 -3.44 6.12
CA SER A 153 -15.98 -3.79 4.70
C SER A 153 -15.11 -2.78 3.93
N LEU A 154 -14.39 -3.26 2.92
CA LEU A 154 -13.53 -2.40 2.09
C LEU A 154 -14.34 -1.34 1.34
N VAL A 155 -15.52 -1.68 0.82
CA VAL A 155 -16.40 -0.71 0.18
C VAL A 155 -16.82 0.41 1.14
N ASP A 156 -17.13 0.10 2.41
CA ASP A 156 -17.50 1.12 3.40
C ASP A 156 -16.32 2.02 3.76
N ILE A 157 -15.14 1.44 3.99
CA ILE A 157 -13.90 2.18 4.26
C ILE A 157 -13.60 3.12 3.09
N ARG A 158 -13.63 2.60 1.87
CA ARG A 158 -13.32 3.38 0.66
C ARG A 158 -14.35 4.47 0.39
N GLN A 159 -15.60 4.26 0.79
CA GLN A 159 -16.64 5.28 0.67
C GLN A 159 -16.44 6.39 1.72
N GLU A 160 -16.23 6.03 2.99
CA GLU A 160 -16.03 7.00 4.08
C GLU A 160 -14.82 7.90 3.84
N PHE A 161 -13.71 7.30 3.44
CA PHE A 161 -12.48 8.04 3.18
C PHE A 161 -12.40 8.57 1.75
N GLU A 162 -13.49 8.55 0.97
CA GLU A 162 -13.61 9.08 -0.40
C GLU A 162 -12.65 8.44 -1.44
N ILE A 163 -12.14 7.24 -1.14
CA ILE A 163 -11.15 6.49 -1.94
C ILE A 163 -11.79 5.91 -3.20
N LEU A 164 -13.09 5.55 -3.18
CA LEU A 164 -13.78 4.97 -4.35
C LEU A 164 -13.62 5.81 -5.63
N SER A 165 -13.58 7.15 -5.50
CA SER A 165 -13.41 8.08 -6.63
C SER A 165 -12.01 8.09 -7.24
N LEU A 166 -11.03 7.48 -6.55
CA LEU A 166 -9.63 7.38 -6.93
C LEU A 166 -9.29 6.04 -7.56
N LEU A 167 -10.08 5.00 -7.27
CA LEU A 167 -9.92 3.66 -7.84
C LEU A 167 -10.51 3.60 -9.25
N LYS A 168 -9.93 2.76 -10.12
CA LYS A 168 -10.43 2.54 -11.48
C LYS A 168 -11.46 1.42 -11.49
#